data_AF-A0A6A5X1B4-F1
#
_entry.id   AF-A0A6A5X1B4-F1
#
_cell.length_a   1.000
_cell.length_b   1.000
_cell.length_c   1.000
_cell.angle_alpha   90.00
_cell.angle_beta   90.00
_cell.angle_gamma   90.00
#
_symmetry.space_group_name_H-M   'P 1'
#
loop_
_entity.id
_entity.type
_entity.pdbx_description
1 polymer ?
#
loop_
_entity_poly.entity_id
_entity_poly.type
_entity_poly.pdbx_seq_one_letter_code
_entity_poly.pdbx_strand_id
1 'polypeptide(L)'
;MRLAGGVFDLRNQYGPRFGTNFDPYTQNISTGALLGLSHHCEDGGSHARTRGCFEKLHQAFCMAELKDADGNVRHDEYGNVMFCHNIFSVISRGGCGIHHYKYGYNLAIKDVRKGLSKENPWENFQRIWPDETEVTKQGLMQDDGEADAPEKKMTLAQTMKEKRAQDFHDRYARSKSKSVGVKVESSQTSSDPATSPQPRVVFTNTIHPRHLSEGAASNSQTPRLTSGLSRKEEKKRRATLETQKRIQDDKAKEEAATKEKEGKQKMRSEKTSKGNPSWIEKAVKRKK
;
A
#
# COMPACT_ATOMS: atom_id res chain seq x y z
N MET A 1 24.84 -10.48 -28.80
CA MET A 1 25.11 -10.95 -27.43
C MET A 1 23.81 -10.92 -26.63
N ARG A 2 23.29 -12.07 -26.17
CA ARG A 2 22.15 -12.13 -25.24
C ARG A 2 22.68 -11.76 -23.84
N LEU A 3 22.58 -10.50 -23.46
CA LEU A 3 22.86 -10.10 -22.07
C LEU A 3 21.72 -10.64 -21.17
N ALA A 4 22.07 -11.65 -20.38
CA ALA A 4 21.65 -11.95 -19.01
C ALA A 4 20.18 -11.75 -18.57
N GLY A 5 19.19 -11.97 -19.43
CA GLY A 5 17.77 -11.91 -19.04
C GLY A 5 17.24 -13.14 -18.27
N GLY A 6 18.10 -14.12 -17.96
CA GLY A 6 17.72 -15.36 -17.27
C GLY A 6 18.52 -15.65 -16.01
N VAL A 7 19.34 -14.70 -15.54
CA VAL A 7 20.19 -14.91 -14.35
C VAL A 7 19.42 -14.63 -13.06
N PHE A 8 18.32 -13.88 -13.12
CA PHE A 8 17.64 -13.37 -11.93
C PHE A 8 16.22 -13.93 -11.82
N ASP A 9 15.92 -14.56 -10.68
CA ASP A 9 14.55 -14.83 -10.28
C ASP A 9 13.92 -13.55 -9.72
N LEU A 10 13.43 -12.69 -10.61
CA LEU A 10 12.78 -11.42 -10.25
C LEU A 10 11.56 -11.62 -9.34
N ARG A 11 10.95 -12.81 -9.33
CA ARG A 11 9.82 -13.12 -8.43
C ARG A 11 10.32 -13.33 -7.01
N ASN A 12 11.44 -14.01 -6.82
CA ASN A 12 12.07 -14.13 -5.51
C ASN A 12 12.54 -12.75 -5.00
N GLN A 13 13.04 -11.91 -5.90
CA GLN A 13 13.54 -10.58 -5.57
C GLN A 13 12.45 -9.62 -5.13
N TYR A 14 11.47 -9.37 -6.00
CA TYR A 14 10.44 -8.36 -5.74
C TYR A 14 9.18 -8.93 -5.05
N GLY A 15 9.21 -10.22 -4.72
CA GLY A 15 8.15 -10.91 -4.04
C GLY A 15 6.92 -11.21 -4.91
N PRO A 16 5.79 -11.56 -4.29
CA PRO A 16 4.61 -12.11 -4.95
C PRO A 16 3.99 -11.20 -6.02
N ARG A 17 4.17 -9.88 -5.90
CA ARG A 17 3.63 -8.90 -6.84
C ARG A 17 4.32 -8.92 -8.20
N PHE A 18 5.52 -9.50 -8.30
CA PHE A 18 6.19 -9.82 -9.56
C PHE A 18 5.81 -11.23 -10.09
N GLY A 19 4.64 -11.74 -9.68
CA GLY A 19 4.09 -13.02 -10.10
C GLY A 19 3.37 -12.97 -11.45
N THR A 20 2.35 -13.81 -11.60
CA THR A 20 1.58 -13.99 -12.86
C THR A 20 0.84 -12.72 -13.29
N ASN A 21 0.39 -11.92 -12.33
CA ASN A 21 -0.40 -10.70 -12.56
C ASN A 21 0.44 -9.43 -12.42
N PHE A 22 1.72 -9.49 -12.81
CA PHE A 22 2.61 -8.33 -12.73
C PHE A 22 2.14 -7.19 -13.64
N ASP A 23 1.98 -6.00 -13.08
CA ASP A 23 1.69 -4.77 -13.81
C ASP A 23 2.96 -3.93 -14.02
N PRO A 24 3.46 -3.78 -15.27
CA PRO A 24 4.64 -2.96 -15.59
C PRO A 24 4.51 -1.47 -15.26
N TYR A 25 3.29 -0.99 -14.97
CA TYR A 25 3.02 0.39 -14.57
C TYR A 25 3.00 0.59 -13.05
N THR A 26 3.30 -0.45 -12.28
CA THR A 26 3.53 -0.34 -10.83
C THR A 26 4.69 0.62 -10.57
N GLN A 27 4.39 1.78 -9.96
CA GLN A 27 5.38 2.75 -9.51
C GLN A 27 6.22 2.20 -8.37
N ASN A 28 5.57 1.55 -7.42
CA ASN A 28 6.21 1.06 -6.22
C ASN A 28 5.70 -0.35 -5.92
N ILE A 29 6.61 -1.33 -5.94
CA ILE A 29 6.20 -2.72 -5.85
C ILE A 29 5.70 -3.10 -4.46
N SER A 30 6.15 -2.47 -3.37
CA SER A 30 5.65 -2.80 -2.03
C SER A 30 4.23 -2.27 -1.80
N THR A 31 3.98 -1.01 -2.14
CA THR A 31 2.66 -0.39 -1.95
C THR A 31 1.66 -0.79 -3.04
N GLY A 32 2.14 -1.12 -4.24
CA GLY A 32 1.30 -1.31 -5.42
C GLY A 32 0.80 -0.02 -6.03
N ALA A 33 1.36 1.12 -5.64
CA ALA A 33 1.03 2.40 -6.25
C ALA A 33 1.30 2.30 -7.76
N LEU A 34 0.33 2.75 -8.57
CA LEU A 34 0.47 2.80 -10.03
C LEU A 34 1.01 4.16 -10.44
N LEU A 35 1.77 4.19 -11.53
CA LEU A 35 2.22 5.44 -12.12
C LEU A 35 1.03 6.22 -12.67
N GLY A 36 0.98 7.52 -12.37
CA GLY A 36 -0.04 8.42 -12.90
C GLY A 36 0.04 8.60 -14.42
N LEU A 37 1.22 8.35 -15.02
CA LEU A 37 1.45 8.42 -16.46
C LEU A 37 2.14 7.15 -16.97
N SER A 38 1.76 6.72 -18.17
CA SER A 38 2.45 5.63 -18.87
C SER A 38 3.82 6.10 -19.34
N HIS A 39 4.87 5.77 -18.59
CA HIS A 39 6.24 6.01 -19.05
C HIS A 39 6.65 4.90 -20.04
N HIS A 40 7.31 5.33 -21.12
CA HIS A 40 7.88 4.43 -22.10
C HIS A 40 9.19 3.80 -21.60
N CYS A 41 9.53 2.65 -22.15
CA CYS A 41 10.84 2.06 -21.98
C CYS A 41 11.85 2.82 -22.87
N GLU A 42 12.81 3.52 -22.24
CA GLU A 42 13.82 4.31 -22.96
C GLU A 42 14.72 3.46 -23.86
N ASP A 43 14.93 2.19 -23.50
CA ASP A 43 15.87 1.30 -24.19
C ASP A 43 15.34 0.71 -25.50
N GLY A 44 14.03 0.54 -25.67
CA GLY A 44 13.50 -0.04 -26.91
C GLY A 44 12.69 0.93 -27.74
N GLY A 45 13.09 2.20 -27.75
CA GLY A 45 12.53 3.17 -28.71
C GLY A 45 11.06 3.51 -28.48
N SER A 46 10.71 3.86 -27.23
CA SER A 46 9.39 4.41 -26.88
C SER A 46 8.23 3.42 -26.86
N HIS A 47 8.47 2.11 -26.74
CA HIS A 47 7.39 1.15 -26.49
C HIS A 47 6.88 1.24 -25.04
N ALA A 48 5.63 0.81 -24.83
CA ALA A 48 5.07 0.63 -23.51
C ALA A 48 5.95 -0.32 -22.67
N ARG A 49 6.11 -0.05 -21.37
CA ARG A 49 6.83 -0.98 -20.50
C ARG A 49 6.10 -2.32 -20.43
N THR A 50 6.88 -3.39 -20.48
CA THR A 50 6.42 -4.78 -20.39
C THR A 50 7.22 -5.50 -19.32
N ARG A 51 6.76 -6.69 -18.91
CA ARG A 51 7.53 -7.59 -18.03
C ARG A 51 8.95 -7.84 -18.57
N GLY A 52 9.07 -8.02 -19.88
CA GLY A 52 10.37 -8.23 -20.54
C GLY A 52 11.33 -7.05 -20.41
N CYS A 53 10.85 -5.84 -20.12
CA CYS A 53 11.73 -4.69 -19.82
C CYS A 53 12.45 -4.87 -18.48
N PHE A 54 11.81 -5.50 -17.49
CA PHE A 54 12.41 -5.79 -16.19
C PHE A 54 13.36 -6.98 -16.28
N GLU A 55 12.97 -8.03 -17.01
CA GLU A 55 13.81 -9.21 -17.26
C GLU A 55 15.12 -8.82 -17.97
N LYS A 56 15.10 -7.80 -18.83
CA LYS A 56 16.30 -7.26 -19.50
C LYS A 56 16.99 -6.14 -18.72
N LEU A 57 16.55 -5.84 -17.50
CA LEU A 57 17.04 -4.71 -16.68
C LEU A 57 17.01 -3.36 -17.40
N HIS A 58 16.04 -3.14 -18.29
CA HIS A 58 15.72 -1.80 -18.79
C HIS A 58 15.09 -0.97 -17.68
N GLN A 59 14.25 -1.64 -16.86
CA GLN A 59 13.58 -1.12 -15.68
C GLN A 59 13.94 -1.99 -14.48
N ALA A 60 14.00 -1.39 -13.29
CA ALA A 60 14.19 -2.11 -12.03
C ALA A 60 13.45 -1.37 -10.90
N PHE A 61 13.25 -2.03 -9.76
CA PHE A 61 12.78 -1.37 -8.55
C PHE A 61 13.98 -1.04 -7.64
N CYS A 62 13.93 0.14 -7.03
CA CYS A 62 15.02 0.61 -6.17
C CYS A 62 15.15 -0.22 -4.90
N MET A 63 16.39 -0.63 -4.61
CA MET A 63 16.74 -1.46 -3.45
C MET A 63 17.51 -0.71 -2.38
N ALA A 64 17.44 0.61 -2.39
CA ALA A 64 17.96 1.39 -1.29
C ALA A 64 17.03 1.24 -0.07
N GLU A 65 17.63 1.01 1.09
CA GLU A 65 16.97 1.06 2.39
C GLU A 65 16.36 2.44 2.61
N LEU A 66 15.12 2.48 3.08
CA LEU A 66 14.49 3.71 3.50
C LEU A 66 15.08 4.13 4.84
N LYS A 67 15.53 5.38 4.92
CA LYS A 67 16.02 5.99 6.15
C LYS A 67 14.99 6.94 6.73
N ASP A 68 14.94 7.05 8.05
CA ASP A 68 14.17 8.08 8.75
C ASP A 68 14.87 9.45 8.71
N ALA A 69 14.31 10.44 9.40
CA ALA A 69 14.88 11.79 9.45
C ALA A 69 16.26 11.84 10.14
N ASP A 70 16.53 10.89 11.02
CA ASP A 70 17.77 10.77 11.79
C ASP A 70 18.83 9.93 11.06
N GLY A 71 18.46 9.33 9.92
CA GLY A 71 19.34 8.51 9.07
C GLY A 71 19.35 7.03 9.43
N ASN A 72 18.50 6.58 10.35
CA ASN A 72 18.38 5.17 10.71
C ASN A 72 17.55 4.40 9.67
N VAL A 73 17.87 3.13 9.48
CA VAL A 73 17.10 2.24 8.59
C VAL A 73 15.70 2.04 9.17
N ARG A 74 14.69 2.20 8.32
CA ARG A 74 13.29 2.01 8.70
C ARG A 74 12.92 0.53 8.62
N HIS A 75 12.17 0.08 9.61
CA HIS A 75 11.60 -1.25 9.67
C HIS A 75 10.06 -1.20 9.62
N ASP A 76 9.43 -2.25 9.11
CA ASP A 76 7.98 -2.43 9.17
C ASP A 76 7.50 -2.93 10.54
N GLU A 77 6.19 -3.18 10.68
CA GLU A 77 5.59 -3.66 11.94
C GLU A 77 6.07 -5.06 12.37
N TYR A 78 6.73 -5.80 11.47
CA TYR A 78 7.30 -7.12 11.71
C TYR A 78 8.83 -7.07 11.90
N GLY A 79 9.44 -5.88 11.89
CA GLY A 79 10.89 -5.71 12.03
C GLY A 79 11.66 -5.87 10.71
N ASN A 80 11.00 -5.98 9.56
CA ASN A 80 11.68 -6.12 8.28
C ASN A 80 12.18 -4.77 7.76
N VAL A 81 13.37 -4.74 7.17
CA VAL A 81 13.92 -3.54 6.52
C VAL A 81 13.01 -3.07 5.38
N MET A 82 12.63 -1.80 5.42
CA MET A 82 11.83 -1.19 4.36
C MET A 82 12.73 -0.68 3.23
N PHE A 83 12.46 -1.08 2.00
CA PHE A 83 13.16 -0.57 0.82
C PHE A 83 12.31 0.42 0.03
N CYS A 84 12.99 1.29 -0.73
CA CYS A 84 12.36 2.33 -1.53
C CYS A 84 11.36 1.75 -2.53
N HIS A 85 11.73 0.68 -3.24
CA HIS A 85 10.89 -0.03 -4.21
C HIS A 85 10.31 0.81 -5.34
N ASN A 86 10.74 2.07 -5.52
CA ASN A 86 10.32 2.90 -6.65
C ASN A 86 10.98 2.41 -7.93
N ILE A 87 10.17 2.28 -8.98
CA ILE A 87 10.62 1.93 -10.33
C ILE A 87 11.55 2.99 -10.90
N PHE A 88 12.56 2.56 -11.63
CA PHE A 88 13.46 3.45 -12.35
C PHE A 88 14.02 2.82 -13.63
N SER A 89 14.39 3.69 -14.58
CA SER A 89 15.12 3.31 -15.78
C SER A 89 16.59 3.08 -15.42
N VAL A 90 17.12 1.88 -15.69
CA VAL A 90 18.50 1.54 -15.28
C VAL A 90 19.54 2.34 -16.09
N ILE A 91 19.22 2.80 -17.31
CA ILE A 91 20.09 3.74 -18.06
C ILE A 91 20.17 5.12 -17.45
N SER A 92 19.21 5.48 -16.58
CA SER A 92 19.13 6.85 -16.08
C SER A 92 20.46 7.25 -15.43
N ARG A 93 20.75 8.55 -15.44
CA ARG A 93 21.94 9.06 -14.73
C ARG A 93 21.72 9.09 -13.22
N GLY A 94 20.46 9.12 -12.78
CA GLY A 94 20.07 9.44 -11.41
C GLY A 94 19.54 8.29 -10.55
N GLY A 95 19.51 7.05 -11.05
CA GLY A 95 18.86 5.95 -10.33
C GLY A 95 17.35 6.19 -10.25
N CYS A 96 16.75 6.04 -9.06
CA CYS A 96 15.31 6.22 -8.87
C CYS A 96 14.87 7.65 -8.57
N GLY A 97 15.74 8.65 -8.79
CA GLY A 97 15.51 10.06 -8.49
C GLY A 97 15.70 10.41 -7.01
N ILE A 98 15.30 9.52 -6.10
CA ILE A 98 15.56 9.65 -4.66
C ILE A 98 16.96 9.10 -4.32
N HIS A 99 17.27 7.90 -4.84
CA HIS A 99 18.50 7.18 -4.56
C HIS A 99 19.41 7.18 -5.78
N HIS A 100 20.35 8.13 -5.80
CA HIS A 100 21.29 8.34 -6.90
C HIS A 100 22.48 7.36 -6.87
N TYR A 101 22.90 6.92 -8.07
CA TYR A 101 24.09 6.08 -8.26
C TYR A 101 25.39 6.66 -7.69
N LYS A 102 25.54 7.98 -7.64
CA LYS A 102 26.74 8.64 -7.07
C LYS A 102 26.96 8.31 -5.59
N TYR A 103 25.94 7.82 -4.90
CA TYR A 103 26.01 7.40 -3.49
C TYR A 103 26.08 5.88 -3.33
N GLY A 104 26.37 5.13 -4.39
CA GLY A 104 26.49 3.67 -4.36
C GLY A 104 25.17 2.91 -4.57
N TYR A 105 24.02 3.57 -4.42
CA TYR A 105 22.72 2.90 -4.54
C TYR A 105 22.49 2.32 -5.93
N ASN A 106 22.03 1.06 -5.97
CA ASN A 106 21.66 0.33 -7.19
C ASN A 106 22.79 0.21 -8.23
N LEU A 107 24.06 0.50 -7.89
CA LEU A 107 25.18 0.36 -8.83
C LEU A 107 25.32 -1.08 -9.33
N ALA A 108 25.16 -2.05 -8.45
CA ALA A 108 25.24 -3.47 -8.80
C ALA A 108 24.22 -3.85 -9.91
N ILE A 109 23.00 -3.31 -9.87
CA ILE A 109 21.98 -3.51 -10.92
C ILE A 109 22.46 -2.92 -12.25
N LYS A 110 23.08 -1.74 -12.21
CA LYS A 110 23.62 -1.06 -13.39
C LYS A 110 24.81 -1.80 -13.99
N ASP A 111 25.69 -2.34 -13.16
CA ASP A 111 26.88 -3.07 -13.58
C ASP A 111 26.52 -4.40 -14.21
N VAL A 112 25.57 -5.13 -13.62
CA VAL A 112 24.99 -6.35 -14.19
C VAL A 112 24.41 -6.09 -15.58
N ARG A 113 23.60 -5.04 -15.70
CA ARG A 113 22.99 -4.66 -16.97
C ARG A 113 24.05 -4.35 -18.04
N LYS A 114 25.13 -3.67 -17.68
CA LYS A 114 26.25 -3.37 -18.58
C LYS A 114 27.11 -4.60 -18.91
N GLY A 115 26.86 -5.75 -18.26
CA GLY A 115 27.70 -6.93 -18.37
C GLY A 115 29.05 -6.79 -17.65
N LEU A 116 29.17 -5.83 -16.72
CA LEU A 116 30.37 -5.61 -15.92
C LEU A 116 30.42 -6.52 -14.69
N SER A 117 29.27 -6.99 -14.22
CA SER A 117 29.16 -8.00 -13.15
C SER A 117 28.28 -9.16 -13.59
N LYS A 118 28.64 -10.36 -13.14
CA LYS A 118 27.81 -11.57 -13.25
C LYS A 118 27.17 -11.95 -11.93
N GLU A 119 27.57 -11.30 -10.84
CA GLU A 119 27.04 -11.58 -9.52
C GLU A 119 25.58 -11.16 -9.45
N ASN A 120 24.80 -11.93 -8.70
CA ASN A 120 23.44 -11.56 -8.40
C ASN A 120 23.48 -10.36 -7.44
N PRO A 121 23.05 -9.16 -7.87
CA PRO A 121 23.11 -7.99 -7.01
C PRO A 121 22.27 -8.21 -5.74
N TRP A 122 21.32 -9.14 -5.81
CA TRP A 122 20.40 -9.49 -4.74
C TRP A 122 20.97 -10.35 -3.63
N GLU A 123 21.94 -11.22 -3.91
CA GLU A 123 22.57 -12.03 -2.85
C GLU A 123 23.30 -11.12 -1.87
N ASN A 124 23.88 -10.03 -2.37
CA ASN A 124 24.49 -8.99 -1.54
C ASN A 124 23.47 -8.21 -0.71
N PHE A 125 22.23 -8.05 -1.19
CA PHE A 125 21.14 -7.43 -0.41
C PHE A 125 20.56 -8.41 0.62
N GLN A 126 20.41 -9.69 0.29
CA GLN A 126 19.89 -10.71 1.21
C GLN A 126 20.83 -10.99 2.38
N ARG A 127 22.15 -10.83 2.21
CA ARG A 127 23.11 -10.95 3.31
C ARG A 127 22.92 -9.89 4.42
N ILE A 128 22.14 -8.84 4.15
CA ILE A 128 21.77 -7.80 5.12
C ILE A 128 20.48 -8.21 5.88
N TRP A 129 19.73 -9.20 5.39
CA TRP A 129 18.61 -9.79 6.12
C TRP A 129 19.19 -10.80 7.14
N PRO A 130 19.18 -10.51 8.46
CA PRO A 130 19.35 -11.58 9.42
C PRO A 130 18.21 -12.58 9.17
N ASP A 131 18.58 -13.85 9.04
CA ASP A 131 17.63 -14.94 8.88
C ASP A 131 16.57 -14.83 9.99
N GLU A 132 15.28 -14.76 9.62
CA GLU A 132 14.16 -14.58 10.57
C GLU A 132 14.17 -15.63 11.69
N THR A 133 14.86 -16.76 11.46
CA THR A 133 15.07 -17.82 12.44
C THR A 133 15.96 -17.42 13.63
N GLU A 134 16.84 -16.43 13.50
CA GLU A 134 17.67 -15.93 14.63
C GLU A 134 16.97 -14.85 15.45
N VAL A 135 16.22 -13.95 14.80
CA VAL A 135 15.49 -12.86 15.49
C VAL A 135 14.38 -13.42 16.38
N THR A 136 13.74 -14.51 15.95
CA THR A 136 12.71 -15.19 16.77
C THR A 136 13.31 -15.93 17.97
N LYS A 137 14.60 -16.33 17.92
CA LYS A 137 15.28 -17.02 19.04
C LYS A 137 15.77 -16.08 20.13
N GLN A 138 16.19 -14.86 19.79
CA GLN A 138 16.67 -13.90 20.79
C GLN A 138 15.54 -13.22 21.58
N GLY A 139 14.34 -13.08 21.01
CA GLY A 139 13.19 -12.48 21.69
C GLY A 139 12.41 -13.41 22.63
N LEU A 140 12.70 -14.72 22.65
CA LEU A 140 11.94 -15.71 23.43
C LEU A 140 12.69 -16.29 24.64
N MET A 141 13.91 -15.82 24.95
CA MET A 141 14.78 -16.39 25.99
C MET A 141 15.10 -15.47 27.17
N GLN A 142 14.34 -14.39 27.41
CA GLN A 142 14.48 -13.57 28.62
C GLN A 142 13.10 -13.22 29.19
N ASP A 143 12.51 -14.17 29.90
CA ASP A 143 11.46 -13.87 30.88
C ASP A 143 11.58 -14.87 32.05
N ASP A 144 12.78 -14.93 32.60
CA ASP A 144 13.11 -15.55 33.87
C ASP A 144 13.12 -14.47 34.97
N GLY A 145 11.91 -14.04 35.32
CA GLY A 145 11.54 -13.82 36.71
C GLY A 145 11.95 -12.49 37.33
N GLU A 146 11.16 -11.45 37.08
CA GLU A 146 10.95 -10.39 38.06
C GLU A 146 9.44 -10.21 38.26
N ALA A 147 8.99 -10.54 39.47
CA ALA A 147 7.59 -10.51 39.87
C ALA A 147 7.15 -9.05 40.10
N ASP A 148 7.11 -8.27 39.02
CA ASP A 148 6.60 -6.91 39.06
C ASP A 148 5.08 -6.86 38.85
N ALA A 149 4.47 -5.94 39.57
CA ALA A 149 3.04 -5.81 39.78
C ALA A 149 2.22 -5.90 38.49
N PRO A 150 0.99 -6.45 38.53
CA PRO A 150 0.15 -6.61 37.35
C PRO A 150 -0.21 -5.25 36.78
N GLU A 151 0.54 -4.81 35.77
CA GLU A 151 0.12 -3.74 34.88
C GLU A 151 -1.20 -4.15 34.26
N LYS A 152 -2.26 -3.42 34.64
CA LYS A 152 -3.59 -3.59 34.07
C LYS A 152 -3.50 -3.23 32.60
N LYS A 153 -3.26 -4.22 31.74
CA LYS A 153 -3.31 -4.08 30.28
C LYS A 153 -4.69 -3.55 29.92
N MET A 154 -4.75 -2.25 29.62
CA MET A 154 -5.98 -1.58 29.24
C MET A 154 -6.45 -2.19 27.91
N THR A 155 -7.70 -2.61 27.87
CA THR A 155 -8.26 -3.20 26.66
C THR A 155 -8.23 -2.18 25.51
N LEU A 156 -8.18 -2.65 24.27
CA LEU A 156 -8.24 -1.78 23.07
C LEU A 156 -9.44 -0.82 23.12
N ALA A 157 -10.57 -1.29 23.66
CA ALA A 157 -11.78 -0.50 23.85
C ALA A 157 -11.59 0.65 24.86
N GLN A 158 -10.88 0.42 25.96
CA GLN A 158 -10.53 1.46 26.93
C GLN A 158 -9.55 2.46 26.32
N THR A 159 -8.57 1.98 25.55
CA THR A 159 -7.57 2.84 24.87
C THR A 159 -8.25 3.77 23.86
N MET A 160 -9.20 3.24 23.08
CA MET A 160 -10.03 4.04 22.16
C MET A 160 -10.88 5.08 22.89
N LYS A 161 -11.43 4.73 24.05
CA LYS A 161 -12.25 5.64 24.86
C LYS A 161 -11.42 6.81 25.42
N GLU A 162 -10.21 6.53 25.89
CA GLU A 162 -9.30 7.53 26.43
C GLU A 162 -8.76 8.47 25.35
N LYS A 163 -8.37 7.92 24.19
CA LYS A 163 -7.98 8.72 23.02
C LYS A 163 -9.10 9.67 22.57
N ARG A 164 -10.35 9.21 22.57
CA ARG A 164 -11.51 10.03 22.21
C ARG A 164 -11.79 11.14 23.23
N ALA A 165 -11.51 10.91 24.51
CA ALA A 165 -11.58 11.94 25.54
C ALA A 165 -10.48 12.99 25.36
N GLN A 166 -9.25 12.56 25.06
CA GLN A 166 -8.12 13.45 24.76
C GLN A 166 -8.43 14.38 23.58
N ASP A 167 -8.91 13.81 22.46
CA ASP A 167 -9.28 14.58 21.26
C ASP A 167 -10.37 15.63 21.55
N PHE A 168 -11.29 15.33 22.46
CA PHE A 168 -12.32 16.28 22.88
C PHE A 168 -11.71 17.46 23.66
N HIS A 169 -10.82 17.18 24.61
CA HIS A 169 -10.13 18.22 25.39
C HIS A 169 -9.30 19.14 24.49
N ASP A 170 -8.56 18.59 23.53
CA ASP A 170 -7.75 19.38 22.59
C ASP A 170 -8.59 20.27 21.67
N ARG A 171 -9.76 19.78 21.27
CA ARG A 171 -10.69 20.56 20.43
C ARG A 171 -11.33 21.68 21.25
N TYR A 172 -11.68 21.41 22.50
CA TYR A 172 -12.19 22.40 23.44
C TYR A 172 -11.15 23.50 23.73
N ALA A 173 -9.90 23.13 24.02
CA ALA A 173 -8.81 24.09 24.24
C ALA A 173 -8.60 25.03 23.04
N ARG A 174 -8.63 24.51 21.81
CA ARG A 174 -8.53 25.31 20.57
C ARG A 174 -9.69 26.26 20.34
N SER A 175 -10.91 25.89 20.76
CA SER A 175 -12.06 26.80 20.66
C SER A 175 -11.94 27.98 21.63
N LYS A 176 -11.37 27.75 22.82
CA LYS A 176 -11.26 28.77 23.87
C LYS A 176 -10.16 29.81 23.58
N SER A 177 -9.09 29.42 22.90
CA SER A 177 -8.05 30.36 22.44
C SER A 177 -8.50 31.23 21.27
N LYS A 178 -9.46 30.77 20.45
CA LYS A 178 -10.00 31.54 19.33
C LYS A 178 -10.96 32.67 19.72
N SER A 179 -11.57 32.61 20.92
CA SER A 179 -12.46 33.65 21.43
C SER A 179 -11.74 34.81 22.12
N VAL A 180 -10.40 34.73 22.31
CA VAL A 180 -9.57 35.83 22.85
C VAL A 180 -8.76 36.46 21.71
N GLY A 181 -9.43 36.74 20.60
CA GLY A 181 -8.84 37.45 19.47
C GLY A 181 -8.62 38.92 19.82
N VAL A 182 -7.39 39.24 20.22
CA VAL A 182 -6.83 40.59 20.20
C VAL A 182 -7.02 41.16 18.79
N LYS A 183 -7.74 42.27 18.69
CA LYS A 183 -7.95 43.03 17.47
C LYS A 183 -6.63 43.71 17.09
N VAL A 184 -5.79 43.03 16.31
CA VAL A 184 -4.58 43.63 15.73
C VAL A 184 -5.01 44.36 14.46
N GLU A 185 -5.12 45.69 14.56
CA GLU A 185 -5.32 46.58 13.43
C GLU A 185 -4.04 46.58 12.57
N SER A 186 -4.11 45.88 11.44
CA SER A 186 -3.08 45.89 10.40
C SER A 186 -3.29 47.12 9.52
N SER A 187 -2.52 48.17 9.78
CA SER A 187 -2.47 49.37 8.94
C SER A 187 -1.86 49.04 7.58
N GLN A 188 -2.65 49.30 6.53
CA GLN A 188 -2.23 49.28 5.13
C GLN A 188 -1.24 50.42 4.86
N THR A 189 -0.10 50.12 4.25
CA THR A 189 0.67 51.08 3.45
C THR A 189 0.97 50.46 2.10
N SER A 190 0.32 51.01 1.08
CA SER A 190 0.55 50.78 -0.33
C SER A 190 1.86 51.42 -0.79
N SER A 191 2.64 50.71 -1.59
CA SER A 191 3.51 51.32 -2.60
C SER A 191 3.80 50.29 -3.68
N ASP A 192 3.27 50.55 -4.88
CA ASP A 192 3.74 49.98 -6.13
C ASP A 192 5.24 50.25 -6.33
N PRO A 193 5.93 49.45 -7.15
CA PRO A 193 6.24 50.02 -8.45
C PRO A 193 6.11 49.06 -9.64
N ALA A 194 5.91 49.72 -10.78
CA ALA A 194 5.79 49.21 -12.13
C ALA A 194 6.91 48.27 -12.59
N THR A 195 6.59 47.43 -13.58
CA THR A 195 7.31 47.26 -14.87
C THR A 195 7.37 45.79 -15.30
N SER A 196 6.74 45.46 -16.42
CA SER A 196 7.38 44.80 -17.59
C SER A 196 6.32 44.18 -18.50
N PRO A 197 6.15 44.65 -19.75
CA PRO A 197 5.25 44.02 -20.71
C PRO A 197 5.85 42.71 -21.23
N GLN A 198 5.15 41.59 -21.01
CA GLN A 198 5.45 40.29 -21.60
C GLN A 198 4.93 40.23 -23.05
N PRO A 199 5.67 39.62 -24.00
CA PRO A 199 5.22 39.46 -25.37
C PRO A 199 4.07 38.44 -25.46
N ARG A 200 2.97 38.87 -26.08
CA ARG A 200 1.81 38.06 -26.42
C ARG A 200 2.19 37.13 -27.59
N VAL A 201 2.41 35.85 -27.30
CA VAL A 201 2.52 34.82 -28.34
C VAL A 201 1.10 34.45 -28.77
N VAL A 202 0.69 34.94 -29.94
CA VAL A 202 -0.58 34.59 -30.59
C VAL A 202 -0.36 33.26 -31.33
N PHE A 203 -0.89 32.17 -30.79
CA PHE A 203 -1.02 30.92 -31.51
C PHE A 203 -2.18 31.02 -32.51
N THR A 204 -1.88 31.13 -33.80
CA THR A 204 -2.88 30.94 -34.86
C THR A 204 -3.09 29.44 -35.06
N ASN A 205 -4.23 28.93 -34.57
CA ASN A 205 -4.71 27.59 -34.92
C ASN A 205 -5.22 27.61 -36.36
N THR A 206 -4.41 27.14 -37.30
CA THR A 206 -4.83 26.84 -38.67
C THR A 206 -5.66 25.56 -38.65
N ILE A 207 -6.98 25.71 -38.64
CA ILE A 207 -7.94 24.62 -38.82
C ILE A 207 -8.05 24.34 -40.31
N HIS A 208 -7.55 23.19 -40.76
CA HIS A 208 -7.84 22.68 -42.11
C HIS A 208 -9.30 22.22 -42.21
N PRO A 209 -10.07 22.66 -43.22
CA PRO A 209 -11.41 22.15 -43.46
C PRO A 209 -11.34 20.71 -44.00
N ARG A 210 -12.00 19.78 -43.29
CA ARG A 210 -12.28 18.44 -43.78
C ARG A 210 -13.37 18.51 -44.86
N HIS A 211 -13.03 17.92 -46.00
CA HIS A 211 -13.92 17.63 -47.12
C HIS A 211 -15.15 16.84 -46.62
N LEU A 212 -16.34 17.43 -46.79
CA LEU A 212 -17.62 16.74 -46.68
C LEU A 212 -17.92 16.09 -48.03
N SER A 213 -18.03 14.77 -48.07
CA SER A 213 -18.65 14.05 -49.18
C SER A 213 -20.04 13.62 -48.74
N GLU A 214 -21.03 14.12 -49.46
CA GLU A 214 -22.43 13.81 -49.35
C GLU A 214 -22.70 12.34 -49.75
N GLY A 215 -23.63 11.71 -49.04
CA GLY A 215 -24.05 10.34 -49.29
C GLY A 215 -25.37 10.08 -48.57
N ALA A 216 -26.45 10.56 -49.16
CA ALA A 216 -27.81 10.33 -48.72
C ALA A 216 -28.24 8.88 -49.00
N ALA A 217 -28.74 8.19 -47.98
CA ALA A 217 -29.63 7.04 -48.16
C ALA A 217 -30.55 6.94 -46.94
N SER A 218 -31.78 7.39 -47.13
CA SER A 218 -32.90 7.26 -46.20
C SER A 218 -33.30 5.79 -46.07
N ASN A 219 -33.23 5.24 -44.86
CA ASN A 219 -33.91 3.98 -44.54
C ASN A 219 -34.64 4.13 -43.21
N SER A 220 -35.96 4.24 -43.30
CA SER A 220 -36.89 4.35 -42.18
C SER A 220 -37.05 2.99 -41.51
N GLN A 221 -36.30 2.76 -40.44
CA GLN A 221 -36.57 1.69 -39.47
C GLN A 221 -36.96 2.31 -38.13
N THR A 222 -38.07 1.83 -37.60
CA THR A 222 -38.65 2.18 -36.31
C THR A 222 -37.65 1.91 -35.17
N PRO A 223 -37.42 2.86 -34.24
CA PRO A 223 -36.47 2.65 -33.16
C PRO A 223 -37.05 1.71 -32.11
N ARG A 224 -36.54 0.47 -32.08
CA ARG A 224 -36.71 -0.44 -30.94
C ARG A 224 -35.81 0.08 -29.82
N LEU A 225 -36.41 0.72 -28.81
CA LEU A 225 -35.77 1.19 -27.58
C LEU A 225 -35.16 0.01 -26.81
N THR A 226 -34.00 -0.46 -27.26
CA THR A 226 -33.11 -1.28 -26.44
C THR A 226 -32.14 -0.33 -25.76
N SER A 227 -32.30 -0.15 -24.46
CA SER A 227 -31.39 0.61 -23.60
C SER A 227 -30.06 -0.13 -23.51
N GLY A 228 -29.27 -0.03 -24.58
CA GLY A 228 -27.92 -0.55 -24.65
C GLY A 228 -27.00 0.26 -23.75
N LEU A 229 -26.99 -0.08 -22.46
CA LEU A 229 -25.86 0.29 -21.59
C LEU A 229 -24.59 -0.17 -22.28
N SER A 230 -23.57 0.68 -22.28
CA SER A 230 -22.29 0.35 -22.91
C SER A 230 -21.75 -0.94 -22.30
N ARG A 231 -21.09 -1.80 -23.10
CA ARG A 231 -20.39 -3.02 -22.58
C ARG A 231 -19.51 -2.71 -21.36
N LYS A 232 -18.99 -1.48 -21.28
CA LYS A 232 -18.21 -0.98 -20.13
C LYS A 232 -19.05 -0.79 -18.87
N GLU A 233 -20.26 -0.26 -19.00
CA GLU A 233 -21.20 -0.09 -17.88
C GLU A 233 -21.76 -1.42 -17.40
N GLU A 234 -22.05 -2.35 -18.30
CA GLU A 234 -22.47 -3.70 -17.93
C GLU A 234 -21.37 -4.44 -17.14
N LYS A 235 -20.12 -4.35 -17.59
CA LYS A 235 -18.97 -4.91 -16.86
C LYS A 235 -18.82 -4.29 -15.46
N LYS A 236 -19.01 -2.97 -15.33
CA LYS A 236 -18.97 -2.28 -14.04
C LYS A 236 -20.10 -2.74 -13.12
N ARG A 237 -21.35 -2.86 -13.63
CA ARG A 237 -22.48 -3.38 -12.85
C ARG A 237 -22.26 -4.81 -12.37
N ARG A 238 -21.70 -5.69 -13.22
CA ARG A 238 -21.36 -7.07 -12.81
C ARG A 238 -20.31 -7.10 -11.69
N ALA A 239 -19.25 -6.29 -11.79
CA ALA A 239 -18.24 -6.21 -10.73
C ALA A 239 -18.80 -5.68 -9.40
N THR A 240 -19.71 -4.69 -9.45
CA THR A 240 -20.39 -4.18 -8.25
C THR A 240 -21.28 -5.23 -7.61
N LEU A 241 -22.06 -5.98 -8.40
CA LEU A 241 -22.92 -7.06 -7.91
C LEU A 241 -22.11 -8.20 -7.29
N GLU A 242 -20.98 -8.57 -7.90
CA GLU A 242 -20.10 -9.61 -7.34
C GLU A 242 -19.49 -9.17 -6.00
N THR A 243 -19.10 -7.90 -5.87
CA THR A 243 -18.59 -7.34 -4.62
C THR A 243 -19.67 -7.33 -3.53
N GLN A 244 -20.89 -6.92 -3.86
CA GLN A 244 -22.01 -6.94 -2.92
C GLN A 244 -22.34 -8.35 -2.43
N LYS A 245 -22.26 -9.35 -3.33
CA LYS A 245 -22.47 -10.76 -2.96
C LYS A 245 -21.42 -11.26 -1.96
N ARG A 246 -20.13 -10.95 -2.18
CA ARG A 246 -19.06 -11.33 -1.24
C ARG A 246 -19.27 -10.73 0.15
N ILE A 247 -19.66 -9.46 0.21
CA ILE A 247 -19.96 -8.77 1.49
C ILE A 247 -21.13 -9.45 2.22
N GLN A 248 -22.18 -9.87 1.49
CA GLN A 248 -23.30 -10.60 2.07
C GLN A 248 -22.90 -11.99 2.58
N ASP A 249 -22.08 -12.71 1.82
CA ASP A 249 -21.58 -14.04 2.20
C ASP A 249 -20.68 -13.96 3.45
N ASP A 250 -19.82 -12.95 3.56
CA ASP A 250 -18.95 -12.76 4.73
C ASP A 250 -19.77 -12.37 5.97
N LYS A 251 -20.77 -11.50 5.82
CA LYS A 251 -21.69 -11.15 6.92
C LYS A 251 -22.47 -12.37 7.40
N ALA A 252 -22.91 -13.25 6.51
CA ALA A 252 -23.60 -14.49 6.86
C ALA A 252 -22.68 -15.46 7.63
N LYS A 253 -21.40 -15.54 7.26
CA LYS A 253 -20.41 -16.34 7.98
C LYS A 253 -20.13 -15.81 9.38
N GLU A 254 -20.00 -14.49 9.54
CA GLU A 254 -19.83 -13.86 10.85
C GLU A 254 -21.03 -14.10 11.78
N GLU A 255 -22.25 -14.00 11.24
CA GLU A 255 -23.48 -14.28 12.00
C GLU A 255 -23.54 -15.76 12.42
N ALA A 256 -23.18 -16.68 11.54
CA ALA A 256 -23.11 -18.12 11.84
C ALA A 256 -22.07 -18.42 12.94
N ALA A 257 -20.88 -17.82 12.85
CA ALA A 257 -19.82 -17.99 13.86
C ALA A 257 -20.24 -17.42 15.23
N THR A 258 -21.01 -16.34 15.24
CA THR A 258 -21.53 -15.74 16.48
C THR A 258 -22.57 -16.64 17.14
N LYS A 259 -23.53 -17.17 16.37
CA LYS A 259 -24.54 -18.13 16.87
C LYS A 259 -23.89 -19.41 17.42
N GLU A 260 -22.82 -19.90 16.78
CA GLU A 260 -22.09 -21.07 17.27
C GLU A 260 -21.42 -20.80 18.64
N LYS A 261 -20.80 -19.61 18.81
CA LYS A 261 -20.19 -19.21 20.09
C LYS A 261 -21.23 -19.07 21.20
N GLU A 262 -22.38 -18.46 20.91
CA GLU A 262 -23.49 -18.33 21.86
C GLU A 262 -24.04 -19.71 22.28
N GLY A 263 -24.19 -20.63 21.33
CA GLY A 263 -24.61 -22.01 21.62
C GLY A 263 -23.63 -22.75 22.52
N LYS A 264 -22.32 -22.63 22.27
CA LYS A 264 -21.26 -23.22 23.11
C LYS A 264 -21.25 -22.60 24.52
N GLN A 265 -21.47 -21.29 24.64
CA GLN A 265 -21.52 -20.61 25.93
C GLN A 265 -22.73 -21.07 26.77
N LYS A 266 -23.90 -21.21 26.15
CA LYS A 266 -25.12 -21.72 26.81
C LYS A 266 -24.96 -23.16 27.30
N MET A 267 -24.34 -24.04 26.52
CA MET A 267 -24.05 -25.41 26.98
C MET A 267 -23.06 -25.44 28.14
N ARG A 268 -22.11 -24.50 28.18
CA ARG A 268 -21.13 -24.41 29.28
C ARG A 268 -21.79 -23.93 30.58
N SER A 269 -22.71 -22.97 30.50
CA SER A 269 -23.45 -22.49 31.68
C SER A 269 -24.44 -23.51 32.25
N GLU A 270 -25.10 -24.31 31.39
CA GLU A 270 -25.98 -25.41 31.83
C GLU A 270 -25.21 -26.56 32.51
N LYS A 271 -23.97 -26.86 32.06
CA LYS A 271 -23.11 -27.85 32.74
C LYS A 271 -22.67 -27.41 34.13
N THR A 272 -22.52 -26.09 34.36
CA THR A 272 -22.17 -25.57 35.69
C THR A 272 -23.36 -25.43 36.63
N SER A 273 -24.59 -25.31 36.12
CA SER A 273 -25.80 -25.16 36.97
C SER A 273 -26.34 -26.49 37.49
N LYS A 274 -26.08 -27.60 36.80
CA LYS A 274 -26.28 -28.95 37.34
C LYS A 274 -25.14 -29.24 38.31
N GLY A 275 -25.28 -28.67 39.51
CA GLY A 275 -24.32 -28.71 40.60
C GLY A 275 -23.66 -30.09 40.69
N ASN A 276 -22.34 -30.10 40.52
CA ASN A 276 -21.53 -31.26 40.82
C ASN A 276 -21.83 -31.59 42.29
N PRO A 277 -22.51 -32.72 42.61
CA PRO A 277 -22.91 -33.01 43.98
C PRO A 277 -21.64 -32.98 44.81
N SER A 278 -21.66 -32.05 45.75
CA SER A 278 -20.49 -31.65 46.50
C SER A 278 -19.78 -32.91 47.00
N TRP A 279 -18.57 -33.16 46.50
CA TRP A 279 -17.54 -33.94 47.17
C TRP A 279 -17.52 -33.79 48.72
N ILE A 280 -18.00 -32.67 49.27
CA ILE A 280 -18.18 -32.46 50.70
C ILE A 280 -19.25 -33.41 51.30
N GLU A 281 -20.36 -33.71 50.60
CA GLU A 281 -21.35 -34.70 51.08
C GLU A 281 -20.80 -36.14 51.06
N LYS A 282 -19.92 -36.48 50.10
CA LYS A 282 -19.27 -37.80 50.08
C LYS A 282 -18.21 -37.96 51.18
N ALA A 283 -17.60 -36.86 51.64
CA ALA A 283 -16.63 -36.90 52.74
C ALA A 283 -17.29 -37.12 54.12
N VAL A 284 -18.52 -36.63 54.32
CA VAL A 284 -19.23 -36.78 55.61
C VAL A 284 -19.72 -38.22 55.85
N LYS A 285 -20.02 -38.98 54.79
CA LYS A 285 -20.45 -40.40 54.91
C LYS A 285 -19.31 -41.40 55.20
N ARG A 286 -18.04 -41.00 55.11
CA ARG A 286 -16.89 -41.89 55.39
C ARG A 286 -16.38 -41.84 56.84
N LYS A 287 -17.02 -41.06 57.72
CA LYS A 287 -16.64 -40.90 59.14
C LYS A 287 -17.68 -41.44 60.14
N LYS A 288 -18.67 -42.20 59.70
CA LYS A 288 -19.55 -43.02 60.55
C LYS A 288 -19.32 -44.47 60.20
#